data_AF-A0A968AW57-F1
#
_entry.id   AF-A0A968AW57-F1
#
_cell.length_a   1.000
_cell.length_b   1.000
_cell.length_c   1.000
_cell.angle_alpha   90.00
_cell.angle_beta   90.00
_cell.angle_gamma   90.00
#
_symmetry.space_group_name_H-M   'P 1'
#
loop_
_entity.id
_entity.type
_entity.pdbx_description
1 polymer ?
#
loop_
_entity_poly.entity_id
_entity_poly.type
_entity_poly.pdbx_seq_one_letter_code
_entity_poly.pdbx_strand_id
1 'polypeptide(L)'
;MAVLPEADRADVWAELMRKYSTDGETIGIPKADLRAAVDAIDNYMNDNAAAINQSLPEPARTTLTASQKAILLSYVVFKRYQVEV
;
A
#
# COMPACT_ATOMS: atom_id res chain seq x y z
N MET A 1 -12.27 1.11 -5.48
CA MET A 1 -11.59 2.00 -4.50
C MET A 1 -11.42 3.34 -5.20
N ALA A 2 -11.28 4.44 -4.48
CA ALA A 2 -11.02 5.73 -5.12
C ALA A 2 -9.55 6.07 -4.88
N VAL A 3 -8.90 6.68 -5.87
CA VAL A 3 -7.59 7.31 -5.72
C VAL A 3 -7.61 8.25 -4.52
N LEU A 4 -6.56 8.18 -3.70
CA LEU A 4 -6.40 9.08 -2.56
C LEU A 4 -6.25 10.54 -3.02
N PRO A 5 -6.84 11.50 -2.28
CA PRO A 5 -6.54 12.91 -2.43
C PRO A 5 -5.04 13.20 -2.31
N GLU A 6 -4.58 14.26 -2.96
CA GLU A 6 -3.17 14.65 -2.95
C GLU A 6 -2.62 14.89 -1.53
N ALA A 7 -3.45 15.43 -0.62
CA ALA A 7 -3.09 15.63 0.78
C ALA A 7 -2.79 14.30 1.49
N ASP A 8 -3.66 13.31 1.32
CA ASP A 8 -3.50 11.99 1.96
C ASP A 8 -2.27 11.26 1.40
N ARG A 9 -1.98 11.40 0.10
CA ARG A 9 -0.76 10.86 -0.50
C ARG A 9 0.51 11.53 0.03
N ALA A 10 0.45 12.83 0.27
CA ALA A 10 1.55 13.57 0.89
C ALA A 10 1.79 13.12 2.34
N ASP A 11 0.72 12.83 3.09
CA ASP A 11 0.80 12.31 4.45
C ASP A 11 1.46 10.92 4.48
N VAL A 12 1.04 10.00 3.59
CA VAL A 12 1.67 8.67 3.43
C VAL A 12 3.16 8.81 3.11
N TRP A 13 3.51 9.70 2.18
CA TRP A 13 4.91 9.96 1.84
C TRP A 13 5.72 10.48 3.03
N ALA A 14 5.16 11.38 3.83
CA ALA A 14 5.79 11.90 5.04
C ALA A 14 5.97 10.82 6.12
N GLU A 15 4.98 9.96 6.31
CA GLU A 15 5.06 8.82 7.24
C GLU A 15 6.12 7.81 6.83
N LEU A 16 6.23 7.47 5.55
CA LEU A 16 7.28 6.57 5.05
C LEU A 16 8.67 7.12 5.29
N MET A 17 8.90 8.41 5.02
CA MET A 17 10.18 9.05 5.32
C MET A 17 10.49 9.04 6.82
N ARG A 18 9.48 9.30 7.67
CA ARG A 18 9.64 9.23 9.13
C ARG A 18 10.03 7.82 9.57
N LYS A 19 9.36 6.80 9.05
CA LYS A 19 9.67 5.39 9.34
C LYS A 19 11.12 5.05 8.99
N TYR A 20 11.55 5.30 7.75
CA TYR A 20 12.93 4.98 7.34
C TYR A 20 13.97 5.75 8.17
N SER A 21 13.69 7.01 8.50
CA SER A 21 14.55 7.79 9.38
C SER A 21 14.62 7.22 10.80
N THR A 22 13.51 6.76 11.37
CA THR A 22 13.46 6.15 12.70
C THR A 22 14.19 4.80 12.74
N ASP A 23 14.05 4.01 11.69
CA ASP A 23 14.67 2.68 11.60
C ASP A 23 16.16 2.76 11.21
N GLY A 24 16.67 3.96 10.86
CA GLY A 24 18.03 4.16 10.37
C GLY A 24 18.28 3.54 9.00
N GLU A 25 17.22 3.27 8.25
CA GLU A 25 17.26 2.62 6.95
C GLU A 25 17.55 3.63 5.85
N THR A 26 18.59 3.38 5.06
CA THR A 26 18.95 4.24 3.93
C THR A 26 18.15 3.85 2.69
N ILE A 27 17.58 4.85 2.01
CA ILE A 27 16.89 4.65 0.74
C ILE A 27 17.72 5.21 -0.43
N GLY A 28 17.87 4.44 -1.51
CA GLY A 28 18.74 4.75 -2.63
C GLY A 28 18.14 5.67 -3.71
N ILE A 29 17.00 6.31 -3.45
CA ILE A 29 16.29 7.16 -4.42
C ILE A 29 16.05 8.58 -3.89
N PRO A 30 15.99 9.59 -4.78
CA PRO A 30 15.57 10.94 -4.43
C PRO A 30 14.18 11.02 -3.79
N LYS A 31 13.97 12.05 -2.98
CA LYS A 31 12.68 12.32 -2.32
C LYS A 31 11.50 12.47 -3.30
N ALA A 32 11.75 13.12 -4.45
CA ALA A 32 10.74 13.31 -5.49
C ALA A 32 10.33 11.97 -6.12
N ASP A 33 11.29 11.08 -6.34
CA ASP A 33 11.02 9.75 -6.91
C ASP A 33 10.28 8.86 -5.91
N LEU A 34 10.58 8.99 -4.61
CA LEU A 34 9.78 8.33 -3.56
C LEU A 34 8.32 8.82 -3.56
N ARG A 35 8.09 10.13 -3.74
CA ARG A 35 6.74 10.70 -3.85
C ARG A 35 6.01 10.13 -5.08
N ALA A 36 6.68 10.09 -6.23
CA ALA A 36 6.14 9.52 -7.46
C ALA A 36 5.86 8.01 -7.31
N ALA A 37 6.67 7.29 -6.55
CA ALA A 37 6.42 5.89 -6.24
C ALA A 37 5.14 5.70 -5.41
N VAL A 38 4.90 6.55 -4.40
CA VAL A 38 3.64 6.55 -3.63
C VAL A 38 2.44 6.77 -4.55
N ASP A 39 2.50 7.75 -5.45
CA ASP A 39 1.44 8.00 -6.44
C ASP A 39 1.18 6.80 -7.33
N ALA A 40 2.24 6.18 -7.86
CA ALA A 40 2.15 5.05 -8.75
C ALA A 40 1.51 3.83 -8.06
N ILE A 41 1.88 3.57 -6.80
CA ILE A 41 1.31 2.47 -6.02
C ILE A 41 -0.17 2.73 -5.70
N ASP A 42 -0.55 3.95 -5.30
CA ASP A 42 -1.96 4.27 -5.05
C ASP A 42 -2.82 4.13 -6.32
N ASN A 43 -2.32 4.66 -7.45
CA ASN A 43 -2.97 4.48 -8.75
C ASN A 43 -3.14 2.99 -9.10
N TYR A 44 -2.08 2.19 -8.94
CA TYR A 44 -2.14 0.75 -9.21
C TYR A 44 -3.19 0.04 -8.33
N MET A 45 -3.27 0.39 -7.05
CA MET A 45 -4.26 -0.19 -6.12
C MET A 45 -5.69 0.18 -6.49
N ASN A 46 -5.90 1.42 -6.94
CA ASN A 46 -7.17 1.87 -7.48
C ASN A 46 -7.57 1.09 -8.73
N ASP A 47 -6.67 1.02 -9.72
CA ASP A 47 -6.92 0.42 -11.03
C ASP A 47 -7.16 -1.09 -10.94
N ASN A 48 -6.49 -1.76 -9.99
CA ASN A 48 -6.58 -3.19 -9.77
C ASN A 48 -7.56 -3.57 -8.65
N ALA A 49 -8.34 -2.62 -8.13
CA ALA A 49 -9.26 -2.86 -7.02
C ALA A 49 -10.22 -4.03 -7.26
N ALA A 50 -10.70 -4.17 -8.51
CA ALA A 50 -11.58 -5.27 -8.89
C ALA A 50 -10.86 -6.63 -8.86
N ALA A 51 -9.63 -6.70 -9.40
CA ALA A 51 -8.83 -7.91 -9.42
C ALA A 51 -8.45 -8.38 -8.00
N ILE A 52 -8.08 -7.45 -7.12
CA ILE A 52 -7.83 -7.72 -5.70
C ILE A 52 -9.07 -8.30 -5.04
N ASN A 53 -10.24 -7.71 -5.27
CA ASN A 53 -11.48 -8.20 -4.67
C ASN A 53 -11.90 -9.58 -5.23
N GLN A 54 -11.60 -9.87 -6.51
CA GLN A 54 -11.90 -11.15 -7.16
C GLN A 54 -10.98 -12.28 -6.72
N SER A 55 -9.75 -11.99 -6.28
CA SER A 55 -8.82 -13.01 -5.75
C SER A 55 -9.25 -13.56 -4.39
N LEU A 56 -10.12 -12.84 -3.66
CA LEU A 56 -10.66 -13.29 -2.39
C LEU A 56 -11.74 -14.37 -2.60
N PRO A 57 -11.76 -15.42 -1.76
CA PRO A 57 -12.88 -16.36 -1.68
C PRO A 57 -14.21 -15.62 -1.43
N GLU A 58 -15.31 -16.18 -1.93
CA GLU A 58 -16.63 -15.54 -1.87
C GLU A 58 -17.03 -15.06 -0.47
N PRO A 59 -16.88 -15.85 0.62
CA PRO A 59 -17.26 -15.39 1.95
C PRO A 59 -16.50 -14.14 2.41
N ALA A 60 -15.20 -14.07 2.11
CA ALA A 60 -14.36 -12.92 2.45
C ALA A 60 -14.69 -11.71 1.58
N ARG A 61 -15.04 -11.94 0.32
CA ARG A 61 -15.42 -10.88 -0.62
C ARG A 61 -16.72 -10.18 -0.22
N THR A 62 -17.71 -10.90 0.28
CA THR A 62 -19.04 -10.33 0.62
C THR A 62 -19.14 -9.84 2.05
N THR A 63 -18.40 -10.46 2.98
CA THR A 63 -18.58 -10.21 4.43
C THR A 63 -17.60 -9.17 4.96
N LEU A 64 -16.38 -9.09 4.41
CA LEU A 64 -15.38 -8.14 4.91
C LEU A 64 -15.63 -6.73 4.39
N THR A 65 -15.41 -5.75 5.26
CA THR A 65 -15.38 -4.34 4.87
C THR A 65 -14.14 -4.04 4.02
N ALA A 66 -14.16 -2.92 3.30
CA ALA A 66 -13.00 -2.49 2.50
C ALA A 66 -11.73 -2.33 3.36
N SER A 67 -11.87 -1.76 4.57
CA SER A 67 -10.75 -1.59 5.51
C SER A 67 -10.19 -2.94 5.98
N GLN A 68 -11.05 -3.91 6.27
CA GLN A 68 -10.60 -5.27 6.66
C GLN A 68 -9.84 -5.95 5.53
N LYS A 69 -10.28 -5.78 4.27
CA LYS A 69 -9.58 -6.30 3.09
C LYS A 69 -8.23 -5.62 2.88
N ALA A 70 -8.15 -4.31 3.10
CA ALA A 70 -6.90 -3.57 2.98
C ALA A 70 -5.86 -4.04 4.03
N ILE A 71 -6.29 -4.22 5.28
CA ILE A 71 -5.44 -4.79 6.34
C ILE A 71 -5.00 -6.21 5.97
N LEU A 72 -5.92 -7.07 5.54
CA LEU A 72 -5.58 -8.44 5.11
C LEU A 72 -4.50 -8.43 4.01
N LEU A 73 -4.67 -7.58 3.00
CA LEU A 73 -3.72 -7.43 1.90
C LEU A 73 -2.35 -6.97 2.40
N SER A 74 -2.29 -5.95 3.27
CA SER A 74 -1.01 -5.42 3.78
C SER A 74 -0.22 -6.48 4.56
N TYR A 75 -0.90 -7.27 5.40
CA TYR A 75 -0.26 -8.34 6.16
C TYR A 75 0.30 -9.45 5.25
N VAL A 76 -0.47 -9.87 4.24
CA VAL A 76 -0.01 -10.92 3.30
C VAL A 76 1.18 -10.42 2.50
N VAL A 77 1.11 -9.20 1.95
CA VAL A 77 2.22 -8.59 1.19
C VAL A 77 3.47 -8.49 2.07
N PHE A 78 3.34 -7.94 3.28
CA PHE A 78 4.47 -7.79 4.19
C PHE A 78 5.09 -9.15 4.56
N LYS A 79 4.28 -10.15 4.89
CA LYS A 79 4.77 -11.49 5.24
C LYS A 79 5.52 -12.16 4.07
N ARG A 80 5.07 -11.96 2.83
CA ARG A 80 5.76 -12.51 1.65
C ARG A 80 7.21 -12.01 1.55
N TYR A 81 7.41 -10.70 1.65
CA TYR A 81 8.75 -10.10 1.58
C TYR A 81 9.63 -10.40 2.81
N GLN A 82 9.08 -10.95 3.89
CA GLN A 82 9.86 -11.42 5.05
C GLN A 82 10.24 -12.90 4.97
N VAL A 83 9.53 -13.70 4.18
CA VAL A 83 9.73 -15.16 4.07
C VAL A 83 10.49 -15.52 2.79
N GLU A 84 10.47 -14.66 1.78
CA GLU A 84 11.32 -14.80 0.60
C GLU A 84 12.80 -14.72 1.01
N VAL A 85 13.50 -15.86 0.86
CA VAL A 85 14.96 -16.08 0.93
C VAL A 85 15.54 -15.98 -0.48
#